data_AF-A0A0Q8D771-F1
#
_entry.id   AF-A0A0Q8D771-F1
#
_cell.length_a   1.000
_cell.length_b   1.000
_cell.length_c   1.000
_cell.angle_alpha   90.00
_cell.angle_beta   90.00
_cell.angle_gamma   90.00
#
_symmetry.space_group_name_H-M   'P 1'
#
loop_
_entity.id
_entity.type
_entity.pdbx_description
1 polymer ?
#
loop_
_entity_poly.entity_id
_entity_poly.type
_entity_poly.pdbx_seq_one_letter_code
_entity_poly.pdbx_strand_id
1 'polypeptide(L)'
;MEDTFPERDLNYGMADSCPAKGNGEGGASSLLTRVFTAAQPKMDGKVLDEQQKICERMVQAENAKYNESVRMLKTLMKRNREFQDVQRQRDNVGDEQGALAANDNEVQRFVARTSMDLDYWQARMTAYHSYIESLKWDQARLAKRAMRGKKGQGMGGIVGQVVQAAALKAALKP
;
A
#
# COMPACT_ATOMS: atom_id res chain seq x y z
N MET A 1 14.38 -25.10 2.17
CA MET A 1 14.58 -23.86 1.40
C MET A 1 14.85 -22.78 2.43
N GLU A 2 16.08 -22.26 2.52
CA GLU A 2 16.33 -21.09 3.37
C GLU A 2 15.58 -19.92 2.74
N ASP A 3 14.58 -19.39 3.44
CA ASP A 3 13.87 -18.21 2.98
C ASP A 3 14.82 -17.01 3.10
N THR A 4 15.15 -16.41 1.96
CA THR A 4 16.12 -15.31 1.87
C THR A 4 15.50 -13.96 2.21
N PHE A 5 14.17 -13.92 2.38
CA PHE A 5 13.37 -12.72 2.65
C PHE A 5 13.89 -11.52 1.83
N PRO A 6 13.78 -11.55 0.49
CA PRO A 6 14.27 -10.45 -0.33
C PRO A 6 13.39 -9.22 -0.12
N GLU A 7 14.02 -8.05 -0.07
CA GLU A 7 13.28 -6.79 -0.11
C GLU A 7 12.71 -6.56 -1.53
N ARG A 8 11.60 -5.84 -1.60
CA ARG A 8 10.96 -5.44 -2.86
C ARG A 8 11.45 -4.05 -3.27
N ASP A 9 11.52 -3.83 -4.59
CA ASP A 9 11.59 -2.47 -5.12
C ASP A 9 10.37 -1.66 -4.67
N LEU A 10 10.52 -0.36 -4.40
CA LEU A 10 9.40 0.47 -3.95
C LEU A 10 8.29 0.56 -5.00
N ASN A 11 8.62 0.42 -6.28
CA ASN A 11 7.66 0.44 -7.39
C ASN A 11 7.19 -0.96 -7.80
N TYR A 12 7.50 -2.00 -7.02
CA TYR A 12 7.02 -3.34 -7.28
C TYR A 12 5.48 -3.37 -7.36
N GLY A 13 4.94 -3.87 -8.48
CA GLY A 13 3.50 -3.93 -8.74
C GLY A 13 2.82 -2.59 -9.07
N MET A 14 3.59 -1.52 -9.28
CA MET A 14 3.05 -0.17 -9.54
C MET A 14 2.23 -0.12 -10.84
N ALA A 15 2.72 -0.72 -11.93
CA ALA A 15 2.03 -0.72 -13.22
C ALA A 15 0.69 -1.49 -13.17
N ASP A 16 0.61 -2.55 -12.35
CA ASP A 16 -0.60 -3.36 -12.19
C ASP A 16 -1.61 -2.70 -11.24
N SER A 17 -1.11 -2.01 -10.21
CA SER A 17 -1.94 -1.43 -9.15
C SER A 17 -2.45 -0.02 -9.50
N CYS A 18 -1.67 0.74 -10.27
CA CYS A 18 -1.97 2.12 -10.62
C CYS A 18 -2.15 2.21 -12.14
N PRO A 19 -3.40 2.18 -12.66
CA PRO A 19 -3.63 2.24 -14.09
C PRO A 19 -3.07 3.55 -14.66
N ALA A 20 -2.27 3.42 -15.72
CA ALA A 20 -1.76 4.58 -16.44
C ALA A 20 -2.93 5.47 -16.88
N LYS A 21 -2.71 6.80 -16.90
CA LYS A 21 -3.64 7.75 -17.52
C LYS A 21 -3.95 7.25 -18.93
N GLY A 22 -5.16 6.75 -19.14
CA GLY A 22 -5.57 6.23 -20.43
C GLY A 22 -5.49 7.30 -21.49
N ASN A 23 -4.42 7.27 -22.28
CA ASN A 23 -4.58 7.49 -23.70
C ASN A 23 -5.20 6.17 -24.21
N GLY A 24 -6.42 6.23 -24.71
CA GLY A 24 -7.20 5.08 -25.13
C GLY A 24 -6.63 4.40 -26.38
N GLU A 25 -5.44 3.83 -26.27
CA GLU A 25 -4.76 3.05 -27.31
C GLU A 25 -4.23 1.76 -26.69
N GLY A 26 -5.15 0.84 -26.40
CA GLY A 26 -4.83 -0.48 -25.87
C GLY A 26 -6.04 -1.38 -26.02
N GLY A 27 -6.07 -2.13 -27.12
CA GLY A 27 -7.20 -2.93 -27.56
C GLY A 27 -7.61 -4.02 -26.56
N ALA A 28 -8.82 -3.91 -26.03
CA ALA A 28 -9.66 -5.04 -25.72
C ALA A 28 -11.06 -4.70 -26.21
N SER A 29 -11.45 -5.37 -27.30
CA SER A 29 -12.72 -5.27 -28.00
C SER A 29 -13.88 -5.73 -27.11
N SER A 30 -14.27 -4.91 -26.14
CA SER A 30 -15.55 -5.08 -25.45
C SER A 30 -16.41 -3.85 -25.70
N LEU A 31 -17.63 -4.08 -26.20
CA LEU A 31 -18.66 -3.05 -26.35
C LEU A 31 -18.91 -2.32 -25.02
N LEU A 32 -18.69 -2.99 -23.88
CA LEU A 32 -18.72 -2.40 -22.54
C LEU A 32 -17.67 -1.29 -22.39
N THR A 33 -16.43 -1.50 -22.83
CA THR A 33 -15.38 -0.47 -22.79
C THR A 33 -15.78 0.74 -23.63
N ARG A 34 -16.39 0.55 -24.81
CA ARG A 34 -16.87 1.64 -25.66
C ARG A 34 -18.01 2.45 -25.01
N VAL A 35 -18.97 1.77 -24.38
CA VAL A 35 -20.07 2.41 -23.64
C VAL A 35 -19.53 3.15 -22.42
N PHE A 36 -18.57 2.57 -21.69
CA PHE A 36 -17.90 3.22 -20.58
C PHE A 36 -17.05 4.42 -21.01
N THR A 37 -16.38 4.37 -22.16
CA THR A 37 -15.63 5.52 -22.73
C THR A 37 -16.57 6.62 -23.26
N ALA A 38 -17.71 6.25 -23.84
CA ALA A 38 -18.71 7.20 -24.34
C ALA A 38 -19.51 7.87 -23.20
N ALA A 39 -19.70 7.15 -22.09
CA ALA A 39 -20.22 7.68 -20.84
C ALA A 39 -19.12 8.18 -19.91
N GLN A 40 -17.85 8.14 -20.33
CA GLN A 40 -16.73 8.52 -19.48
C GLN A 40 -16.82 10.02 -19.29
N PRO A 41 -17.07 10.45 -18.06
CA PRO A 41 -17.10 11.87 -17.81
C PRO A 41 -15.70 12.39 -18.13
N LYS A 42 -15.57 13.49 -18.87
CA LYS A 42 -14.32 14.24 -18.97
C LYS A 42 -13.91 14.64 -17.55
N MET A 43 -13.13 13.80 -16.90
CA MET A 43 -12.57 14.09 -15.59
C MET A 43 -11.47 15.10 -15.80
N ASP A 44 -11.43 16.12 -14.95
CA ASP A 44 -10.35 17.10 -14.96
C ASP A 44 -9.01 16.35 -14.89
N GLY A 45 -8.15 16.55 -15.89
CA GLY A 45 -6.85 15.89 -16.00
C GLY A 45 -5.98 16.11 -14.77
N LYS A 46 -6.21 17.19 -14.01
CA LYS A 46 -5.56 17.45 -12.71
C LYS A 46 -6.01 16.46 -11.63
N VAL A 47 -7.29 16.10 -11.57
CA VAL A 47 -7.78 15.14 -10.57
C VAL A 47 -7.27 13.73 -10.88
N LEU A 48 -7.17 13.36 -12.17
CA LEU A 48 -6.57 12.08 -12.57
C LEU A 48 -5.08 12.02 -12.25
N ASP A 49 -4.34 13.13 -12.41
CA ASP A 49 -2.94 13.24 -12.00
C ASP A 49 -2.75 13.08 -10.49
N GLU A 50 -3.58 13.75 -9.69
CA GLU A 50 -3.55 13.63 -8.23
C GLU A 50 -3.89 12.22 -7.76
N GLN A 51 -4.90 11.58 -8.37
CA GLN A 51 -5.28 10.20 -8.11
C GLN A 51 -4.15 9.21 -8.41
N GLN A 52 -3.45 9.40 -9.53
CA GLN A 52 -2.32 8.58 -9.90
C GLN A 52 -1.17 8.71 -8.88
N LYS A 53 -0.80 9.94 -8.52
CA LYS A 53 0.25 10.19 -7.51
C LYS A 53 -0.08 9.59 -6.15
N ILE A 54 -1.34 9.63 -5.73
CA ILE A 54 -1.79 8.99 -4.48
C ILE A 54 -1.65 7.47 -4.58
N CYS A 55 -2.05 6.88 -5.71
CA CYS A 55 -1.88 5.45 -5.94
C CYS A 55 -0.41 5.02 -5.87
N GLU A 56 0.47 5.74 -6.57
CA GLU A 56 1.90 5.45 -6.59
C GLU A 56 2.49 5.50 -5.17
N ARG A 57 2.13 6.52 -4.39
CA ARG A 57 2.53 6.64 -2.98
C ARG A 57 2.02 5.50 -2.11
N MET A 58 0.79 5.01 -2.33
CA MET A 58 0.27 3.86 -1.60
C MET A 58 1.07 2.59 -1.90
N VAL A 59 1.37 2.32 -3.18
CA VAL A 59 2.19 1.17 -3.58
C VAL A 59 3.57 1.22 -2.93
N GLN A 60 4.22 2.38 -3.01
CA GLN A 60 5.53 2.59 -2.39
C GLN A 60 5.49 2.42 -0.87
N ALA A 61 4.44 2.91 -0.20
CA ALA A 61 4.27 2.74 1.23
C ALA A 61 4.06 1.28 1.64
N GLU A 62 3.25 0.52 0.90
CA GLU A 62 3.03 -0.92 1.16
C GLU A 62 4.32 -1.73 0.93
N ASN A 63 5.09 -1.42 -0.11
CA ASN A 63 6.38 -2.08 -0.36
C ASN A 63 7.42 -1.70 0.71
N ALA A 64 7.49 -0.44 1.12
CA ALA A 64 8.37 0.00 2.21
C ALA A 64 8.03 -0.68 3.54
N LYS A 65 6.73 -0.78 3.86
CA LYS A 65 6.21 -1.50 5.03
C LYS A 65 6.61 -2.98 5.00
N TYR A 66 6.47 -3.64 3.85
CA TYR A 66 6.94 -5.03 3.68
C TYR A 66 8.45 -5.15 3.93
N ASN A 67 9.26 -4.24 3.37
CA ASN A 67 10.71 -4.24 3.56
C ASN A 67 11.12 -4.02 5.03
N GLU A 68 10.37 -3.23 5.80
CA GLU A 68 10.59 -3.12 7.24
C GLU A 68 10.34 -4.43 7.99
N SER A 69 9.29 -5.17 7.63
CA SER A 69 9.05 -6.51 8.19
C SER A 69 10.17 -7.49 7.83
N VAL A 70 10.66 -7.45 6.58
CA VAL A 70 11.82 -8.25 6.14
C VAL A 70 13.07 -7.92 6.95
N ARG A 71 13.38 -6.63 7.13
CA ARG A 71 14.52 -6.17 7.95
C ARG A 71 14.40 -6.63 9.39
N MET A 72 13.22 -6.49 10.00
CA MET A 72 13.00 -6.93 11.38
C MET A 72 13.20 -8.44 11.51
N LEU A 73 12.68 -9.23 10.58
CA LEU A 73 12.86 -10.68 10.60
C LEU A 73 14.35 -11.07 10.53
N LYS A 74 15.12 -10.44 9.64
CA LYS A 74 16.58 -10.64 9.56
C LYS A 74 17.28 -10.24 10.86
N THR A 75 16.87 -9.12 11.46
CA THR A 75 17.39 -8.67 12.76
C THR A 75 17.12 -9.72 13.85
N LEU A 76 15.90 -10.24 13.95
CA LEU A 76 15.56 -11.27 14.94
C LEU A 76 16.33 -12.57 14.71
N MET A 77 16.51 -13.00 13.46
CA MET A 77 17.34 -14.16 13.14
C MET A 77 18.80 -13.96 13.56
N LYS A 78 19.35 -12.77 13.32
CA LYS A 78 20.70 -12.41 13.76
C LYS A 78 20.80 -12.41 15.29
N ARG A 79 19.84 -11.77 15.97
CA ARG A 79 19.75 -11.71 17.43
C ARG A 79 19.69 -13.10 18.06
N ASN A 80 18.92 -14.01 17.47
CA ASN A 80 18.85 -15.39 17.96
C ASN A 80 20.21 -16.11 17.88
N ARG A 81 21.00 -15.88 16.82
CA ARG A 81 22.37 -16.42 16.70
C ARG A 81 23.30 -15.79 17.74
N GLU A 82 23.26 -14.46 17.90
CA GLU A 82 24.03 -13.74 18.93
C GLU A 82 23.68 -14.24 20.34
N PHE A 83 22.41 -14.55 20.62
CA PHE A 83 21.98 -15.08 21.91
C PHE A 83 22.53 -16.48 22.18
N GLN A 84 22.58 -17.35 21.16
CA GLN A 84 23.21 -18.67 21.28
C GLN A 84 24.70 -18.56 21.60
N ASP A 85 25.39 -17.54 21.09
CA ASP A 85 26.79 -17.26 21.45
C ASP A 85 26.93 -16.85 22.92
N VAL A 86 26.05 -15.97 23.43
CA VAL A 86 26.02 -15.56 24.84
C VAL A 86 25.73 -16.75 25.77
N GLN A 87 24.82 -17.65 25.37
CA GLN A 87 24.54 -18.88 26.12
C GLN A 87 25.76 -19.81 26.15
N ARG A 88 26.44 -20.00 25.01
CA ARG A 88 27.68 -20.79 24.97
C ARG A 88 28.79 -20.20 25.82
N GLN A 89 28.89 -18.87 25.91
CA GLN A 89 29.85 -18.23 26.83
C GLN A 89 29.55 -18.60 28.28
N ARG A 90 28.28 -18.56 28.69
CA ARG A 90 27.83 -18.95 30.03
C ARG A 90 28.23 -20.39 30.38
N ASP A 91 28.09 -21.31 29.44
CA ASP A 91 28.44 -22.72 29.64
C ASP A 91 29.97 -22.94 29.79
N ASN A 92 30.79 -21.99 29.35
CA ASN A 92 32.26 -22.09 29.36
C ASN A 92 32.97 -21.30 30.48
N VAL A 93 32.31 -20.34 31.14
CA VAL A 93 32.96 -19.45 32.15
C VAL A 93 33.03 -20.03 33.57
N GLY A 94 32.48 -21.22 33.82
CA GLY A 94 32.52 -21.86 35.14
C GLY A 94 31.75 -21.10 36.24
N ASP A 95 32.05 -21.38 37.52
CA ASP A 95 31.32 -20.85 38.69
C ASP A 95 31.89 -19.51 39.23
N GLU A 96 32.77 -18.82 38.49
CA GLU A 96 33.30 -17.55 38.93
C GLU A 96 32.19 -16.48 39.00
N GLN A 97 31.88 -16.00 40.21
CA GLN A 97 30.77 -15.05 40.45
C GLN A 97 30.83 -13.80 39.56
N GLY A 98 32.04 -13.27 39.30
CA GLY A 98 32.20 -12.10 38.43
C GLY A 98 31.85 -12.37 36.98
N ALA A 99 32.19 -13.56 36.47
CA ALA A 99 31.87 -13.97 35.11
C ALA A 99 30.38 -14.27 34.93
N LEU A 100 29.74 -14.88 35.95
CA LEU A 100 28.29 -15.10 35.98
C LEU A 100 27.53 -13.77 36.00
N ALA A 101 27.92 -12.83 36.86
CA ALA A 101 27.29 -11.51 36.94
C ALA A 101 27.45 -10.71 35.63
N ALA A 102 28.61 -10.81 34.95
CA ALA A 102 28.81 -10.19 33.65
C ALA A 102 27.89 -10.80 32.58
N ASN A 103 27.74 -12.12 32.56
CA ASN A 103 26.85 -12.81 31.63
C ASN A 103 25.37 -12.44 31.86
N ASP A 104 24.91 -12.41 33.11
CA ASP A 104 23.53 -12.01 33.45
C ASP A 104 23.22 -10.58 32.99
N ASN A 105 24.17 -9.65 33.18
CA ASN A 105 24.03 -8.28 32.68
C ASN A 105 23.95 -8.22 31.15
N GLU A 106 24.75 -9.01 30.42
CA GLU A 106 24.68 -9.08 28.97
C GLU A 106 23.34 -9.67 28.47
N VAL A 107 22.81 -10.69 29.15
CA VAL A 107 21.46 -11.22 28.85
C VAL A 107 20.38 -10.15 29.05
N GLN A 108 20.43 -9.40 30.16
CA GLN A 108 19.47 -8.32 30.41
C GLN A 108 19.56 -7.21 29.34
N ARG A 109 20.78 -6.79 28.97
CA ARG A 109 21.00 -5.81 27.90
C ARG A 109 20.47 -6.31 26.56
N PHE A 110 20.67 -7.59 26.26
CA PHE A 110 20.19 -8.21 25.04
C PHE A 110 18.65 -8.22 24.96
N VAL A 111 17.97 -8.61 26.05
CA VAL A 111 16.51 -8.60 26.13
C VAL A 111 15.96 -7.19 25.99
N ALA A 112 16.53 -6.23 26.72
CA ALA A 112 16.11 -4.82 26.65
C ALA A 112 16.25 -4.26 25.23
N ARG A 113 17.38 -4.54 24.55
CA ARG A 113 17.60 -4.09 23.17
C ARG A 113 16.63 -4.73 22.18
N THR A 114 16.37 -6.02 22.33
CA THR A 114 15.43 -6.73 21.45
C THR A 114 13.99 -6.23 21.64
N SER A 115 13.59 -5.91 22.87
CA SER A 115 12.29 -5.27 23.14
C SER A 115 12.18 -3.92 22.46
N MET A 116 13.20 -3.05 22.58
CA MET A 116 13.22 -1.75 21.92
C MET A 116 13.14 -1.87 20.39
N ASP A 117 13.86 -2.83 19.80
CA ASP A 117 13.84 -3.10 18.36
C ASP A 117 12.39 -3.47 17.90
N LEU A 118 11.70 -4.33 18.65
CA LEU A 118 10.31 -4.73 18.38
C LEU A 118 9.32 -3.57 18.54
N ASP A 119 9.42 -2.80 19.62
CA ASP A 119 8.56 -1.65 19.89
C ASP A 119 8.69 -0.61 18.79
N TYR A 120 9.93 -0.31 18.38
CA TYR A 120 10.21 0.60 17.28
C TYR A 120 9.60 0.12 15.96
N TRP A 121 9.75 -1.17 15.65
CA TRP A 121 9.13 -1.74 14.44
C TRP A 121 7.60 -1.65 14.49
N GLN A 122 6.97 -2.00 15.61
CA GLN A 122 5.52 -1.92 15.75
C GLN A 122 4.99 -0.48 15.59
N ALA A 123 5.71 0.50 16.15
CA ALA A 123 5.42 1.91 15.94
C ALA A 123 5.51 2.30 14.46
N ARG A 124 6.54 1.84 13.74
CA ARG A 124 6.68 2.09 12.30
C ARG A 124 5.57 1.44 11.48
N MET A 125 5.19 0.20 11.79
CA MET A 125 4.09 -0.49 11.12
C MET A 125 2.76 0.24 11.31
N THR A 126 2.54 0.77 12.51
CA THR A 126 1.37 1.60 12.83
C THR A 126 1.39 2.90 12.01
N ALA A 127 2.54 3.58 11.93
CA ALA A 127 2.69 4.79 11.12
C ALA A 127 2.42 4.52 9.63
N TYR A 128 2.94 3.43 9.06
CA TYR A 128 2.63 3.05 7.68
C TYR A 128 1.14 2.77 7.48
N HIS A 129 0.49 2.07 8.42
CA HIS A 129 -0.95 1.81 8.34
C HIS A 129 -1.76 3.12 8.30
N SER A 130 -1.53 4.02 9.25
CA SER A 130 -2.20 5.32 9.30
C SER A 130 -1.92 6.17 8.06
N TYR A 131 -0.68 6.16 7.56
CA TYR A 131 -0.31 6.86 6.34
C TYR A 131 -1.08 6.33 5.12
N ILE A 132 -1.10 5.01 4.92
CA ILE A 132 -1.85 4.37 3.82
C ILE A 132 -3.35 4.65 3.94
N GLU A 133 -3.91 4.61 5.15
CA GLU A 133 -5.32 4.95 5.39
C GLU A 133 -5.63 6.40 5.01
N SER A 134 -4.76 7.35 5.39
CA SER A 134 -4.91 8.76 4.99
C SER A 134 -4.91 8.93 3.47
N LEU A 135 -4.04 8.21 2.76
CA LEU A 135 -3.97 8.25 1.30
C LEU A 135 -5.24 7.68 0.66
N LYS A 136 -5.80 6.59 1.20
CA LYS A 136 -7.10 6.04 0.77
C LYS A 136 -8.24 7.04 0.97
N TRP A 137 -8.23 7.75 2.10
CA TRP A 137 -9.23 8.79 2.36
C TRP A 137 -9.12 9.95 1.37
N ASP A 138 -7.91 10.40 1.06
CA ASP A 138 -7.66 11.43 0.04
C ASP A 138 -8.10 10.97 -1.35
N GLN A 139 -7.82 9.72 -1.70
CA GLN A 139 -8.27 9.09 -2.93
C GLN A 139 -9.81 9.15 -3.06
N ALA A 140 -10.52 8.74 -1.99
CA ALA A 140 -11.98 8.75 -1.96
C ALA A 140 -12.55 10.19 -2.02
N ARG A 141 -11.92 11.14 -1.34
CA ARG A 141 -12.30 12.56 -1.35
C ARG A 141 -12.17 13.16 -2.75
N LEU A 142 -11.07 12.90 -3.45
CA LEU A 142 -10.85 13.35 -4.82
C LEU A 142 -11.85 12.73 -5.79
N ALA A 143 -12.15 11.42 -5.66
CA ALA A 143 -13.17 10.76 -6.47
C ALA A 143 -14.55 11.40 -6.24
N LYS A 144 -14.91 11.69 -4.99
CA LYS A 144 -16.16 12.38 -4.65
C LYS A 144 -16.21 13.81 -5.21
N ARG A 145 -15.10 14.55 -5.18
CA ARG A 145 -14.99 15.89 -5.79
C ARG A 145 -15.16 15.82 -7.30
N ALA A 146 -14.54 14.85 -7.98
CA ALA A 146 -14.71 14.62 -9.42
C ALA A 146 -16.18 14.30 -9.78
N MET A 147 -16.90 13.57 -8.93
CA MET A 147 -18.33 13.32 -9.11
C MET A 147 -19.21 14.54 -8.81
N ARG A 148 -18.88 15.35 -7.79
CA ARG A 148 -19.64 16.55 -7.41
C ARG A 148 -19.42 17.74 -8.35
N GLY A 149 -18.22 17.93 -8.89
CA GLY A 149 -17.93 18.98 -9.88
C GLY A 149 -18.81 18.87 -11.13
N LYS A 150 -19.35 17.67 -11.41
CA LYS A 150 -20.31 17.42 -12.49
C LYS A 150 -21.75 17.81 -12.14
N LYS A 151 -22.09 18.00 -10.87
CA LYS A 151 -23.43 18.53 -10.49
C LYS A 151 -23.62 20.00 -10.90
N GLY A 152 -22.54 20.74 -11.17
CA GLY A 152 -22.57 22.12 -11.69
C GLY A 152 -22.41 22.25 -13.22
N GLN A 153 -22.00 21.18 -13.91
CA GLN A 153 -21.93 21.08 -15.38
C GLN A 153 -22.47 19.72 -15.79
N GLY A 154 -23.80 19.63 -15.96
CA GLY A 154 -24.45 18.38 -16.37
C GLY A 154 -25.68 17.99 -15.55
N MET A 155 -26.48 18.95 -15.09
CA MET A 155 -27.91 18.78 -14.82
C MET A 155 -28.71 20.01 -15.30
N GLY A 156 -28.27 20.60 -16.41
CA GLY A 156 -29.10 21.45 -17.27
C GLY A 156 -29.07 20.84 -18.66
N GLY A 157 -30.08 20.14 -19.16
CA GLY A 157 -31.33 19.73 -18.53
C GLY A 157 -31.81 18.43 -19.19
N ILE A 158 -32.73 17.72 -18.55
CA ILE A 158 -34.00 17.16 -19.08
C ILE A 158 -34.00 16.41 -20.45
N VAL A 159 -32.89 16.24 -21.16
CA VAL A 159 -32.80 15.63 -22.49
C VAL A 159 -32.49 14.12 -22.41
N GLY A 160 -32.00 13.63 -21.26
CA GLY A 160 -31.68 12.21 -21.07
C GLY A 160 -32.90 11.27 -21.04
N GLN A 161 -34.06 11.74 -20.55
CA GLN A 161 -35.29 10.94 -20.56
C GLN A 161 -36.06 11.04 -21.88
N VAL A 162 -35.95 12.18 -22.59
CA VAL A 162 -36.65 12.38 -23.87
C VAL A 162 -35.94 11.63 -25.00
N VAL A 163 -34.60 11.60 -25.02
CA VAL A 163 -33.84 10.83 -26.01
C VAL A 163 -34.01 9.32 -25.81
N GLN A 164 -34.10 8.84 -24.56
CA GLN A 164 -34.39 7.42 -24.30
C GLN A 164 -35.80 7.03 -24.77
N ALA A 165 -36.81 7.88 -24.57
CA ALA A 165 -38.16 7.60 -25.07
C ALA A 165 -38.25 7.67 -26.61
N ALA A 166 -37.54 8.61 -27.25
CA ALA A 166 -37.53 8.74 -28.71
C ALA A 166 -36.77 7.60 -29.40
N ALA A 167 -35.59 7.23 -28.88
CA ALA A 167 -34.80 6.13 -29.41
C ALA A 167 -35.49 4.77 -29.22
N LEU A 168 -36.14 4.55 -28.06
CA LEU A 168 -36.90 3.33 -27.80
C LEU A 168 -38.18 3.25 -28.66
N LYS A 169 -38.85 4.39 -28.91
CA LYS A 169 -40.03 4.45 -29.78
C LYS A 169 -39.69 4.29 -31.27
N ALA A 170 -38.48 4.68 -31.69
CA ALA A 170 -37.98 4.42 -33.04
C ALA A 170 -37.57 2.95 -33.23
N ALA A 171 -37.04 2.30 -32.19
CA ALA A 171 -36.66 0.89 -32.22
C ALA A 171 -37.85 -0.10 -32.11
N LEU A 172 -38.98 0.34 -31.56
CA LEU A 172 -40.18 -0.49 -31.35
C LEU A 172 -41.27 -0.30 -32.41
N LYS A 173 -41.04 0.52 -33.44
CA LYS A 173 -41.90 0.54 -34.64
C LYS A 173 -41.32 -0.45 -35.66
N PRO A 174 -42.11 -1.44 -36.13
CA PRO A 174 -41.70 -2.40 -37.14
C PRO A 174 -41.44 -1.74 -38.50
#